data_AF-A0A1K0JIY6-F1
#
_entry.id   AF-A0A1K0JIY6-F1
#
_cell.length_a   1.000
_cell.length_b   1.000
_cell.length_c   1.000
_cell.angle_alpha   90.00
_cell.angle_beta   90.00
_cell.angle_gamma   90.00
#
_symmetry.space_group_name_H-M   'P 1'
#
loop_
_entity.id
_entity.type
_entity.pdbx_description
1 polymer ?
#
loop_
_entity_poly.entity_id
_entity_poly.type
_entity_poly.pdbx_seq_one_letter_code
_entity_poly.pdbx_strand_id
1 'polypeptide(L)'
;MRLDWRGEARIVVPAWRGELHFFRDDTFGVPEAVLRQPLRLAARSGGERIVLRPGGPARALKQACQEAGIPAWRRAWLPLLWSGDTLVLAAGLGMHRRWPDAPAAPRWRVEWHARPPSVAMAPH
;
A
#
# COMPACT_ATOMS: atom_id res chain seq x y z
N MET A 1 8.26 -9.41 -3.87
CA MET A 1 7.18 -10.39 -4.10
C MET A 1 6.22 -9.84 -5.12
N ARG A 2 5.79 -10.65 -6.10
CA ARG A 2 4.76 -10.26 -7.07
C ARG A 2 3.39 -10.72 -6.57
N LEU A 3 2.38 -9.95 -6.92
CA LEU A 3 0.98 -10.17 -6.60
C LEU A 3 0.16 -9.86 -7.85
N ASP A 4 -0.91 -10.62 -8.05
CA ASP A 4 -1.88 -10.38 -9.10
C ASP A 4 -3.24 -10.18 -8.43
N TRP A 5 -3.74 -8.96 -8.43
CA TRP A 5 -5.07 -8.66 -7.89
C TRP A 5 -6.11 -8.82 -8.99
N ARG A 6 -7.12 -9.64 -8.72
CA ARG A 6 -8.18 -10.02 -9.67
C ARG A 6 -9.57 -9.52 -9.25
N GLY A 7 -9.65 -8.73 -8.18
CA GLY A 7 -10.90 -8.25 -7.59
C GLY A 7 -11.14 -8.75 -6.17
N GLU A 8 -10.14 -9.38 -5.53
CA GLU A 8 -10.24 -9.88 -4.18
C GLU A 8 -10.39 -8.73 -3.17
N ALA A 9 -11.26 -8.89 -2.18
CA ALA A 9 -11.39 -7.93 -1.09
C ALA A 9 -10.12 -7.89 -0.20
N ARG A 10 -9.35 -8.98 -0.16
CA ARG A 10 -8.10 -9.06 0.60
C ARG A 10 -7.09 -10.01 -0.03
N ILE A 11 -5.82 -9.69 0.13
CA ILE A 11 -4.68 -10.55 -0.21
C ILE A 11 -3.82 -10.72 1.03
N VAL A 12 -3.67 -11.96 1.50
CA VAL A 12 -2.76 -12.26 2.62
C VAL A 12 -1.32 -12.26 2.12
N VAL A 13 -0.44 -11.60 2.86
CA VAL A 13 0.98 -11.44 2.54
C VAL A 13 1.81 -11.98 3.71
N PRO A 14 1.97 -13.32 3.84
CA PRO A 14 2.66 -13.93 4.97
C PRO A 14 4.12 -13.46 5.11
N ALA A 15 4.79 -13.21 3.98
CA ALA A 15 6.18 -12.74 3.95
C ALA A 15 6.39 -11.38 4.65
N TRP A 16 5.34 -10.56 4.75
CA TRP A 16 5.35 -9.28 5.49
C TRP A 16 4.46 -9.31 6.73
N ARG A 17 3.97 -10.49 7.16
CA ARG A 17 3.10 -10.67 8.34
C ARG A 17 1.90 -9.72 8.34
N GLY A 18 1.23 -9.63 7.21
CA GLY A 18 0.04 -8.78 7.09
C GLY A 18 -0.78 -9.14 5.88
N GLU A 19 -1.75 -8.29 5.59
CA GLU A 19 -2.68 -8.46 4.48
C GLU A 19 -3.03 -7.10 3.88
N LEU A 20 -3.20 -7.09 2.57
CA LEU A 20 -3.74 -5.97 1.82
C LEU A 20 -5.26 -6.10 1.79
N HIS A 21 -5.96 -5.02 2.08
CA HIS A 21 -7.41 -4.93 1.95
C HIS A 21 -7.76 -3.95 0.85
N PHE A 22 -8.77 -4.29 0.06
CA PHE A 22 -9.22 -3.54 -1.09
C PHE A 22 -10.70 -3.21 -0.90
N PHE A 23 -11.00 -1.92 -0.82
CA PHE A 23 -12.36 -1.40 -0.68
C PHE A 23 -12.69 -0.54 -1.89
N ARG A 24 -13.89 -0.69 -2.44
CA ARG A 24 -14.33 0.21 -3.51
C ARG A 24 -14.45 1.64 -2.96
N ASP A 25 -13.77 2.58 -3.60
CA ASP A 25 -13.72 4.00 -3.24
C ASP A 25 -13.50 4.81 -4.53
N ASP A 26 -14.59 5.13 -5.20
CA ASP A 26 -14.62 5.85 -6.48
C ASP A 26 -14.18 7.32 -6.35
N THR A 27 -13.93 7.81 -5.12
CA THR A 27 -13.54 9.21 -4.87
C THR A 27 -12.02 9.38 -4.93
N PHE A 28 -11.30 8.67 -4.07
CA PHE A 28 -9.85 8.85 -3.88
C PHE A 28 -9.03 7.57 -4.06
N GLY A 29 -9.68 6.46 -4.42
CA GLY A 29 -9.01 5.19 -4.62
C GLY A 29 -8.05 5.19 -5.81
N VAL A 30 -7.26 4.13 -5.87
CA VAL A 30 -6.40 3.77 -6.99
C VAL A 30 -7.28 3.26 -8.13
N PRO A 31 -7.09 3.70 -9.39
CA PRO A 31 -7.83 3.18 -10.53
C PRO A 31 -7.66 1.66 -10.67
N GLU A 32 -8.75 0.96 -10.98
CA GLU A 32 -8.74 -0.50 -11.14
C GLU A 32 -7.69 -0.94 -12.17
N ALA A 33 -7.54 -0.21 -13.27
CA ALA A 33 -6.55 -0.48 -14.31
C ALA A 33 -5.10 -0.52 -13.79
N VAL A 34 -4.79 0.24 -12.73
CA VAL A 34 -3.47 0.19 -12.07
C VAL A 34 -3.37 -1.07 -11.23
N LEU A 35 -4.40 -1.42 -10.46
CA LEU A 35 -4.39 -2.64 -9.64
C LEU A 35 -4.39 -3.93 -10.46
N ARG A 36 -4.92 -3.89 -11.69
CA ARG A 36 -4.93 -5.01 -12.65
C ARG A 36 -3.55 -5.30 -13.26
N GLN A 37 -2.60 -4.37 -13.14
CA GLN A 37 -1.22 -4.64 -13.55
C GLN A 37 -0.53 -5.55 -12.52
N PRO A 38 0.57 -6.24 -12.91
CA PRO A 38 1.37 -7.01 -11.97
C PRO A 38 1.84 -6.12 -10.80
N LEU A 39 1.32 -6.43 -9.61
CA LEU A 39 1.66 -5.71 -8.40
C LEU A 39 2.95 -6.26 -7.82
N ARG A 40 3.76 -5.39 -7.23
CA ARG A 40 5.01 -5.75 -6.58
C ARG A 40 5.05 -5.20 -5.16
N LEU A 41 5.15 -6.10 -4.19
CA LEU A 41 5.53 -5.77 -2.82
C LEU A 41 7.05 -5.83 -2.68
N ALA A 42 7.62 -4.74 -2.19
CA ALA A 42 9.05 -4.63 -1.92
C ALA A 42 9.29 -3.89 -0.60
N ALA A 43 10.43 -4.18 0.03
CA ALA A 43 10.94 -3.33 1.11
C ALA A 43 11.36 -1.97 0.55
N ARG A 44 11.49 -0.99 1.45
CA ARG A 44 12.00 0.33 1.09
C ARG A 44 13.45 0.21 0.64
N SER A 45 13.77 0.82 -0.49
CA SER A 45 15.14 0.95 -1.01
C SER A 45 15.73 2.35 -0.76
N GLY A 46 14.89 3.34 -0.46
CA GLY A 46 15.27 4.74 -0.29
C GLY A 46 15.07 5.57 -1.57
N GLY A 47 14.75 6.86 -1.38
CA GLY A 47 14.49 7.80 -2.49
C GLY A 47 13.05 7.84 -2.99
N GLU A 48 12.16 7.00 -2.47
CA GLU A 48 10.77 6.95 -2.93
C GLU A 48 9.97 8.17 -2.48
N ARG A 49 8.98 8.54 -3.31
CA ARG A 49 8.09 9.67 -3.06
C ARG A 49 6.63 9.25 -3.13
N ILE A 50 5.81 9.83 -2.27
CA ILE A 50 4.38 9.55 -2.22
C ILE A 50 3.57 10.84 -2.10
N VAL A 51 2.41 10.88 -2.76
CA VAL A 51 1.43 11.93 -2.59
C VAL A 51 0.32 11.38 -1.69
N LEU A 52 0.25 11.82 -0.44
CA LEU A 52 -0.72 11.32 0.55
C LEU A 52 -2.04 12.11 0.57
N ARG A 53 -2.11 13.25 -0.12
CA ARG A 53 -3.30 14.10 -0.21
C ARG A 53 -3.56 14.45 -1.68
N PRO A 54 -4.82 14.39 -2.16
CA PRO A 54 -5.16 14.85 -3.50
C PRO A 54 -4.68 16.29 -3.71
N GLY A 55 -4.01 16.59 -4.81
CA GLY A 55 -3.44 17.91 -5.10
C GLY A 55 -2.25 18.33 -4.21
N GLY A 56 -1.81 17.49 -3.27
CA GLY A 56 -0.69 17.78 -2.39
C GLY A 56 0.68 17.52 -3.04
N PRO A 57 1.78 18.03 -2.44
CA PRO A 57 3.12 17.77 -2.94
C PRO A 57 3.52 16.32 -2.73
N ALA A 58 4.33 15.79 -3.66
CA ALA A 58 4.98 14.50 -3.48
C ALA A 58 6.05 14.61 -2.39
N ARG A 59 5.87 13.88 -1.28
CA ARG A 59 6.79 13.86 -0.15
C ARG A 59 7.69 12.64 -0.21
N ALA A 60 8.96 12.82 0.15
CA ALA A 60 9.86 11.68 0.33
C ALA A 60 9.31 10.76 1.43
N LEU A 61 9.31 9.44 1.22
CA LEU A 61 8.81 8.49 2.23
C LEU A 61 9.53 8.61 3.57
N LYS A 62 10.81 9.01 3.56
CA LYS A 62 11.56 9.26 4.80
C LYS A 62 10.88 10.35 5.64
N GLN A 63 10.59 11.49 5.02
CA GLN A 63 9.95 12.62 5.67
C GLN A 63 8.51 12.28 6.08
N ALA A 64 7.73 11.70 5.17
CA ALA A 64 6.35 11.32 5.48
C ALA A 64 6.27 10.36 6.69
N CYS A 65 7.18 9.39 6.79
CA CYS A 65 7.23 8.51 7.96
C CYS A 65 7.72 9.21 9.24
N GLN A 66 8.57 10.24 9.15
CA GLN A 66 8.95 11.06 10.30
C GLN A 66 7.76 11.87 10.80
N GLU A 67 7.04 12.54 9.91
CA GLU A 67 5.84 13.31 10.23
C GLU A 67 4.74 12.41 10.82
N ALA A 68 4.59 11.18 10.34
CA ALA A 68 3.64 10.21 10.87
C ALA A 68 4.12 9.53 12.18
N GLY A 69 5.28 9.89 12.73
CA GLY A 69 5.80 9.31 13.97
C GLY A 69 6.16 7.80 13.87
N ILE A 70 6.28 7.25 12.66
CA ILE A 70 6.59 5.82 12.47
C ILE A 70 8.06 5.62 12.86
N PRO A 71 8.43 4.69 13.75
CA PRO A 71 9.84 4.49 14.09
C PRO A 71 10.67 3.91 12.93
N ALA A 72 11.98 4.19 12.88
CA ALA A 72 12.86 3.71 11.81
C ALA A 72 12.86 2.18 11.67
N TRP A 73 12.89 1.45 12.80
CA TRP A 73 12.77 0.00 12.82
C TRP A 73 11.47 -0.44 12.14
N ARG A 74 10.33 0.17 12.46
CA ARG A 74 9.04 -0.20 11.85
C ARG A 74 9.05 0.10 10.34
N ARG A 75 9.60 1.24 9.92
CA ARG A 75 9.70 1.64 8.51
C ARG A 75 10.48 0.64 7.65
N ALA A 76 11.53 0.02 8.20
CA ALA A 76 12.35 -0.95 7.44
C ALA A 76 11.55 -2.22 7.08
N TRP A 77 10.57 -2.58 7.90
CA TRP A 77 9.74 -3.77 7.72
C TRP A 77 8.42 -3.51 6.99
N LEU A 78 8.02 -2.24 6.83
CA LEU A 78 6.77 -1.88 6.17
C LEU A 78 6.88 -2.02 4.64
N PRO A 79 6.02 -2.84 4.01
CA PRO A 79 6.08 -3.01 2.57
C PRO A 79 5.61 -1.77 1.81
N LEU A 80 6.17 -1.62 0.61
CA LEU A 80 5.66 -0.73 -0.42
C LEU A 80 4.99 -1.57 -1.51
N LEU A 81 3.77 -1.20 -1.87
CA LEU A 81 3.03 -1.77 -2.98
C LEU A 81 3.26 -0.91 -4.22
N TRP A 82 3.71 -1.56 -5.29
CA TRP A 82 3.99 -0.95 -6.58
C TRP A 82 3.14 -1.59 -7.67
N SER A 83 2.82 -0.82 -8.70
CA SER A 83 2.27 -1.27 -9.98
C SER A 83 3.23 -0.82 -11.06
N GLY A 84 4.00 -1.75 -11.64
CA GLY A 84 5.16 -1.39 -12.46
C GLY A 84 6.13 -0.49 -11.68
N ASP A 85 6.36 0.73 -12.18
CA ASP A 85 7.20 1.77 -11.56
C ASP A 85 6.43 2.78 -10.71
N THR A 86 5.11 2.61 -10.58
CA THR A 86 4.26 3.53 -9.82
C THR A 86 4.03 3.03 -8.40
N LEU A 87 4.32 3.86 -7.40
CA LEU A 87 4.02 3.56 -6.00
C LEU A 87 2.52 3.68 -5.76
N VAL A 88 1.89 2.57 -5.36
CA VAL A 88 0.44 2.48 -5.09
C VAL A 88 0.14 2.73 -3.62
N LEU A 89 0.89 2.12 -2.71
CA LEU A 89 0.69 2.26 -1.27
C LEU A 89 2.01 2.09 -0.51
N ALA A 90 2.21 2.94 0.51
CA ALA A 90 3.24 2.74 1.51
C ALA A 90 2.58 2.31 2.83
N ALA A 91 2.86 1.09 3.29
CA ALA A 91 2.33 0.60 4.55
C ALA A 91 2.70 1.54 5.71
N GLY A 92 1.73 1.81 6.60
CA GLY A 92 1.86 2.77 7.70
C GLY A 92 1.69 4.25 7.32
N LEU A 93 1.68 4.60 6.02
CA LEU A 93 1.40 5.97 5.56
C LEU A 93 0.08 6.09 4.79
N GLY A 94 -0.24 5.09 3.97
CA GLY A 94 -1.43 5.04 3.13
C GLY A 94 -1.13 4.99 1.64
N MET A 95 -2.19 5.14 0.85
CA MET A 95 -2.15 5.07 -0.61
C MET A 95 -1.61 6.34 -1.28
N HIS A 96 -1.01 6.16 -2.44
CA HIS A 96 -0.71 7.26 -3.35
C HIS A 96 -2.02 7.82 -3.91
N ARG A 97 -2.23 9.12 -3.77
CA ARG A 97 -3.49 9.81 -4.10
C ARG A 97 -3.40 10.69 -5.34
N ARG A 98 -2.36 10.53 -6.15
CA ARG A 98 -2.19 11.25 -7.42
C ARG A 98 -2.22 10.28 -8.58
N TRP A 99 -3.34 10.27 -9.29
CA TRP A 99 -3.56 9.45 -10.49
C TRP A 99 -3.99 10.38 -11.63
N PRO A 100 -3.03 11.09 -12.27
CA PRO A 100 -3.34 11.95 -13.40
C PRO A 100 -3.81 11.09 -14.57
N ASP A 101 -4.75 11.60 -15.36
CA ASP A 101 -5.22 11.00 -16.62
C ASP A 101 -5.84 9.59 -16.50
N ALA A 102 -6.21 9.16 -15.29
CA ALA A 102 -6.94 7.91 -15.13
C ALA A 102 -8.36 8.06 -15.71
N PRO A 103 -8.77 7.21 -16.67
CA PRO A 103 -10.13 7.24 -17.22
C PRO A 103 -11.16 7.06 -16.10
N ALA A 104 -12.41 7.46 -16.36
CA ALA A 104 -13.54 7.17 -15.48
C ALA A 104 -13.68 5.64 -15.36
N ALA A 105 -13.12 5.10 -14.30
CA ALA A 105 -13.03 3.67 -14.00
C ALA A 105 -13.25 3.47 -12.51
N PRO A 106 -13.68 2.27 -12.08
CA PRO A 106 -13.79 1.95 -10.67
C PRO A 106 -12.47 2.22 -9.96
N ARG A 107 -12.55 2.78 -8.76
CA ARG A 107 -11.37 3.04 -7.93
C ARG A 107 -11.47 2.29 -6.61
N TRP A 108 -10.30 1.97 -6.08
CA TRP A 108 -10.14 1.08 -4.96
C TRP A 108 -9.21 1.69 -3.93
N ARG A 109 -9.69 1.84 -2.71
CA ARG A 109 -8.86 2.15 -1.55
C ARG A 109 -8.12 0.90 -1.13
N VAL A 110 -6.79 1.00 -1.12
CA VAL A 110 -5.92 -0.07 -0.62
C VAL A 110 -5.49 0.29 0.79
N GLU A 111 -5.57 -0.68 1.70
CA GLU A 111 -5.11 -0.55 3.07
C GLU A 111 -4.17 -1.70 3.43
N TRP A 112 -3.14 -1.40 4.22
CA TRP A 112 -2.27 -2.42 4.79
C TRP A 112 -2.66 -2.68 6.24
N HIS A 113 -3.00 -3.93 6.54
CA HIS A 113 -3.30 -4.39 7.89
C HIS A 113 -2.17 -5.33 8.34
N ALA A 114 -1.39 -4.89 9.32
CA ALA A 114 -0.41 -5.76 9.95
C ALA A 114 -1.18 -6.82 10.76
N ARG A 115 -0.94 -8.10 10.46
CA ARG A 115 -1.47 -9.17 11.30
C ARG A 115 -0.56 -9.28 12.53
N PRO A 116 -1.08 -9.21 13.75
CA PRO A 116 -0.35 -9.76 14.87
C PRO A 116 -0.09 -11.25 14.57
N PRO A 117 1.01 -11.85 15.06
CA PRO A 117 1.17 -13.29 14.99
C PRO A 117 -0.10 -13.91 15.54
N SER A 118 -0.78 -14.74 14.75
CA SER A 118 -1.89 -15.53 15.24
C SER A 118 -1.30 -16.38 16.35
N VAL A 119 -1.55 -16.02 17.60
CA VAL A 119 -1.32 -16.94 18.71
C VAL A 119 -2.29 -18.07 18.40
N ALA A 120 -1.76 -19.18 17.89
CA ALA A 120 -2.47 -20.43 18.00
C ALA A 120 -2.62 -20.63 19.51
N MET A 121 -3.82 -20.41 20.04
CA MET A 121 -4.17 -20.89 21.37
C MET A 121 -3.87 -22.38 21.37
N ALA A 122 -2.80 -22.78 22.05
CA ALA A 122 -2.58 -24.15 22.41
C ALA A 122 -3.76 -24.57 23.30
N PRO A 123 -4.49 -25.66 22.99
CA PRO A 123 -5.43 -26.22 23.94
C PRO A 123 -4.65 -26.70 25.16
N HIS A 124 -5.15 -26.32 26.33
CA HIS A 124 -4.61 -26.68 27.63
C HIS A 124 -5.05 -28.09 28.05
#